data_AF-A0A0D1Y410-F1
#
_entry.id   AF-A0A0D1Y410-F1
#
_cell.length_a   1.000
_cell.length_b   1.000
_cell.length_c   1.000
_cell.angle_alpha   90.00
_cell.angle_beta   90.00
_cell.angle_gamma   90.00
#
_symmetry.space_group_name_H-M   'P 1'
#
loop_
_entity.id
_entity.type
_entity.pdbx_description
1 polymer ?
#
loop_
_entity_poly.entity_id
_entity_poly.type
_entity_poly.pdbx_seq_one_letter_code
_entity_poly.pdbx_strand_id
1 'polypeptide(L)'
;MDVSTLTSDVLHMGQPSCTTTFGIEFEFVLAFHGDMLASVMSEYNIDATIVKDLTDYQHRNILGRYARHPIANAAYDERLRYPSWALHVPESDVVCRRELHRDMFVSSVSGGRQWLRRYVMEPLLVAKRCLESAQLSCNAIGWMEPDPHHLDDSETADVSYPGKGRDVMMRSSNTDYSQWTITNDHTLIGALRSQLSDHMIKRGVLLDQVQHWDSAGIELLSPVFRLDEKAEAFRQIQRYMNALDGKQTCMMESVWASTHVHVGFDFEAPEDMPVSLLQHLAYILVMHEDLLSKCHPKSRSGVERPKTILPEHDPDIYDEDFDPEEEAFTETTPPPTEEELDMENEGIVLAIEAEYTGGDNVESNARYLRTKLQSHSHQSLLDATRDAIFMENGNIFDLVKLLQKPKDPLVPNGHRHRGYIYNFANLWALAKNDTPWKPIKPTVEFRQHACTTDVVVIKHWVTLIEAIVRMAESKATSTMQANGTFAEREASKYPSSWPYDNVRELCVTFLGLDEEEGWYWQSRFELYSDDRPLDDAVAEPI
;
A
#
# COMPACT_ATOMS: atom_id res chain seq x y z
N MET A 1 55.46 -7.67 -27.62
CA MET A 1 54.84 -8.60 -26.65
C MET A 1 54.89 -7.87 -25.32
N ASP A 2 53.82 -7.14 -25.01
CA ASP A 2 53.66 -6.46 -23.72
C ASP A 2 52.45 -7.08 -23.04
N VAL A 3 52.67 -7.57 -21.82
CA VAL A 3 51.66 -8.11 -20.92
C VAL A 3 51.72 -7.24 -19.68
N SER A 4 50.82 -6.25 -19.61
CA SER A 4 50.53 -5.53 -18.35
C SER A 4 49.10 -4.98 -18.38
N THR A 5 48.14 -5.87 -18.15
CA THR A 5 46.82 -5.54 -17.62
C THR A 5 46.59 -6.46 -16.43
N LEU A 6 47.16 -6.06 -15.29
CA LEU A 6 46.80 -6.63 -14.00
C LEU A 6 45.57 -5.86 -13.50
N THR A 7 44.45 -6.56 -13.52
CA THR A 7 43.19 -6.23 -12.86
C THR A 7 43.44 -6.04 -11.37
N SER A 8 43.03 -4.89 -10.83
CA SER A 8 43.04 -4.64 -9.39
C SER A 8 41.77 -5.22 -8.75
N ASP A 9 41.65 -6.54 -8.74
CA ASP A 9 40.70 -7.23 -7.86
C ASP A 9 41.38 -7.45 -6.52
N VAL A 10 41.54 -6.37 -5.76
CA VAL A 10 41.83 -6.46 -4.33
C VAL A 10 40.52 -6.79 -3.65
N LEU A 11 40.36 -8.06 -3.30
CA LEU A 11 39.35 -8.58 -2.37
C LEU A 11 39.35 -7.72 -1.10
N HIS A 12 38.45 -6.75 -1.04
CA HIS A 12 38.00 -6.19 0.22
C HIS A 12 37.39 -7.35 1.02
N MET A 13 38.08 -7.80 2.06
CA MET A 13 37.45 -8.63 3.10
C MET A 13 36.36 -7.76 3.73
N GLY A 14 35.15 -7.92 3.20
CA GLY A 14 34.01 -7.04 3.41
C GLY A 14 33.62 -6.99 4.88
N GLN A 15 33.39 -5.78 5.39
CA GLN A 15 32.60 -5.65 6.60
C GLN A 15 31.25 -6.37 6.39
N PRO A 16 30.70 -7.01 7.43
CA PRO A 16 29.40 -7.66 7.34
C PRO A 16 28.38 -6.64 6.84
N SER A 17 27.63 -6.99 5.80
CA SER A 17 26.57 -6.11 5.33
C SER A 17 25.48 -6.00 6.41
N CYS A 18 25.08 -4.78 6.73
CA CYS A 18 23.96 -4.49 7.64
C CYS A 18 22.60 -4.74 6.98
N THR A 19 22.55 -4.94 5.65
CA THR A 19 21.32 -5.18 4.90
C THR A 19 21.41 -6.51 4.14
N THR A 20 20.71 -7.50 4.64
CA THR A 20 20.82 -8.89 4.16
C THR A 20 19.52 -9.47 3.63
N THR A 21 18.38 -8.86 3.96
CA THR A 21 17.06 -9.45 3.71
C THR A 21 16.06 -8.47 3.11
N PHE A 22 15.04 -9.02 2.47
CA PHE A 22 13.87 -8.28 2.04
C PHE A 22 12.60 -9.12 2.17
N GLY A 23 11.45 -8.47 2.31
CA GLY A 23 10.13 -9.08 2.18
C GLY A 23 9.27 -8.26 1.24
N ILE A 24 8.24 -8.88 0.67
CA ILE A 24 7.29 -8.22 -0.23
C ILE A 24 5.87 -8.40 0.31
N GLU A 25 5.12 -7.32 0.28
CA GLU A 25 3.70 -7.28 0.56
C GLU A 25 2.98 -6.89 -0.73
N PHE A 26 2.14 -7.80 -1.20
CA PHE A 26 1.34 -7.64 -2.41
C PHE A 26 -0.09 -7.35 -2.00
N GLU A 27 -0.56 -6.14 -2.24
CA GLU A 27 -1.96 -5.82 -2.15
C GLU A 27 -2.56 -5.98 -3.56
N PHE A 28 -3.73 -6.58 -3.68
CA PHE A 28 -4.46 -6.71 -4.95
C PHE A 28 -5.94 -7.03 -4.72
N VAL A 29 -6.73 -6.94 -5.78
CA VAL A 29 -8.13 -7.38 -5.75
C VAL A 29 -8.18 -8.83 -6.24
N LEU A 30 -8.70 -9.74 -5.40
CA LEU A 30 -9.00 -11.10 -5.80
C LEU A 30 -10.44 -11.17 -6.30
N ALA A 31 -10.63 -11.44 -7.59
CA ALA A 31 -11.92 -11.83 -8.13
C ALA A 31 -12.12 -13.35 -8.00
N PHE A 32 -13.33 -13.77 -7.68
CA PHE A 32 -13.66 -15.18 -7.49
C PHE A 32 -15.08 -15.51 -7.94
N HIS A 33 -15.27 -16.73 -8.44
CA HIS A 33 -16.57 -17.25 -8.83
C HIS A 33 -17.39 -17.68 -7.61
N GLY A 34 -18.71 -17.52 -7.66
CA GLY A 34 -19.61 -17.85 -6.55
C GLY A 34 -19.57 -19.32 -6.13
N ASP A 35 -19.34 -20.24 -7.07
CA ASP A 35 -19.16 -21.67 -6.75
C ASP A 35 -17.92 -21.92 -5.89
N MET A 36 -16.84 -21.14 -6.09
CA MET A 36 -15.62 -21.26 -5.31
C MET A 36 -15.86 -20.80 -3.87
N LEU A 37 -16.53 -19.65 -3.72
CA LEU A 37 -16.94 -19.13 -2.41
C LEU A 37 -17.86 -20.13 -1.69
N ALA A 38 -18.90 -20.64 -2.36
CA ALA A 38 -19.83 -21.61 -1.78
C ALA A 38 -19.12 -22.91 -1.36
N SER A 39 -18.16 -23.38 -2.16
CA SER A 39 -17.38 -24.58 -1.83
C SER A 39 -16.50 -24.37 -0.61
N VAL A 40 -15.85 -23.20 -0.48
CA VAL A 40 -15.07 -22.82 0.70
C VAL A 40 -15.97 -22.70 1.93
N MET A 41 -17.12 -22.05 1.81
CA MET A 41 -18.07 -21.95 2.92
C MET A 41 -18.50 -23.33 3.43
N SER A 42 -18.78 -24.27 2.52
CA SER A 42 -19.09 -25.66 2.90
C SER A 42 -17.91 -26.37 3.55
N GLU A 43 -16.70 -26.22 3.03
CA GLU A 43 -15.48 -26.88 3.53
C GLU A 43 -15.09 -26.40 4.94
N TYR A 44 -15.36 -25.13 5.24
CA TYR A 44 -15.06 -24.50 6.51
C TYR A 44 -16.26 -24.44 7.47
N ASN A 45 -17.38 -25.09 7.12
CA ASN A 45 -18.63 -25.10 7.89
C ASN A 45 -19.14 -23.70 8.24
N ILE A 46 -19.04 -22.78 7.28
CA ILE A 46 -19.56 -21.41 7.39
C ILE A 46 -21.06 -21.45 7.08
N ASP A 47 -21.89 -21.36 8.12
CA ASP A 47 -23.35 -21.31 7.95
C ASP A 47 -23.78 -19.92 7.45
N ALA A 48 -23.69 -19.71 6.13
CA ALA A 48 -24.16 -18.48 5.52
C ALA A 48 -24.77 -18.73 4.13
N THR A 49 -25.57 -17.76 3.70
CA THR A 49 -26.09 -17.68 2.32
C THR A 49 -25.51 -16.46 1.64
N ILE A 50 -25.06 -16.63 0.38
CA ILE A 50 -24.59 -15.52 -0.45
C ILE A 50 -25.80 -14.68 -0.88
N VAL A 51 -25.78 -13.39 -0.59
CA VAL A 51 -26.78 -12.41 -1.00
C VAL A 51 -26.15 -11.51 -2.06
N LYS A 52 -26.67 -11.58 -3.29
CA LYS A 52 -26.14 -10.82 -4.43
C LYS A 52 -26.86 -9.52 -4.71
N ASP A 53 -28.13 -9.46 -4.32
CA ASP A 53 -28.99 -8.32 -4.53
C ASP A 53 -29.16 -7.63 -3.17
N LEU A 54 -28.47 -6.49 -3.02
CA LEU A 54 -28.47 -5.68 -1.81
C LEU A 54 -29.14 -4.35 -2.13
N THR A 55 -30.00 -3.87 -1.24
CA THR A 55 -30.58 -2.53 -1.38
C THR A 55 -29.53 -1.46 -1.05
N ASP A 56 -29.71 -0.23 -1.56
CA ASP A 56 -28.90 0.94 -1.18
C ASP A 56 -28.73 1.11 0.34
N TYR A 57 -29.79 0.85 1.10
CA TYR A 57 -29.73 0.90 2.55
C TYR A 57 -28.82 -0.19 3.10
N GLN A 58 -28.90 -1.42 2.59
CA GLN A 58 -28.05 -2.52 3.03
C GLN A 58 -26.58 -2.25 2.69
N HIS A 59 -26.28 -1.81 1.47
CA HIS A 59 -24.92 -1.42 1.08
C HIS A 59 -24.33 -0.37 2.02
N ARG A 60 -25.05 0.73 2.27
CA ARG A 60 -24.60 1.81 3.17
C ARG A 60 -24.37 1.34 4.61
N ASN A 61 -25.20 0.45 5.13
CA ASN A 61 -25.02 -0.04 6.50
C ASN A 61 -23.92 -1.10 6.61
N ILE A 62 -23.69 -1.92 5.58
CA ILE A 62 -22.57 -2.88 5.56
C ILE A 62 -21.22 -2.15 5.45
N LEU A 63 -21.18 -1.02 4.73
CA LEU A 63 -20.06 -0.08 4.72
C LEU A 63 -19.78 0.53 6.11
N GLY A 64 -20.82 0.62 6.96
CA GLY A 64 -20.76 1.17 8.31
C GLY A 64 -20.54 2.70 8.35
N ARG A 65 -20.59 3.28 9.56
CA ARG A 65 -20.22 4.71 9.79
C ARG A 65 -18.73 5.01 9.57
N TYR A 66 -17.94 3.99 9.20
CA TYR A 66 -16.56 4.13 8.73
C TYR A 66 -16.44 4.69 7.30
N ALA A 67 -17.54 5.02 6.62
CA ALA A 67 -17.55 6.01 5.53
C ALA A 67 -17.00 7.39 5.95
N ARG A 68 -16.65 7.59 7.22
CA ARG A 68 -15.65 8.58 7.62
C ARG A 68 -14.35 7.86 7.90
N HIS A 69 -13.59 7.57 6.85
CA HIS A 69 -12.21 7.16 6.99
C HIS A 69 -11.50 8.23 7.86
N PRO A 70 -10.61 7.88 8.81
CA PRO A 70 -9.95 8.88 9.67
C PRO A 70 -9.16 9.93 8.87
N ILE A 71 -8.93 9.63 7.59
CA ILE A 71 -8.43 10.52 6.56
C ILE A 71 -9.53 10.59 5.50
N ALA A 72 -10.19 11.73 5.31
CA ALA A 72 -11.21 11.88 4.26
C ALA A 72 -10.63 11.48 2.90
N ASN A 73 -11.30 10.59 2.18
CA ASN A 73 -10.91 10.20 0.82
C ASN A 73 -12.16 10.20 -0.02
N ALA A 74 -12.29 11.19 -0.91
CA ALA A 74 -13.49 11.38 -1.70
C ALA A 74 -13.92 10.12 -2.46
N ALA A 75 -13.01 9.30 -3.00
CA ALA A 75 -13.43 8.09 -3.70
C ALA A 75 -13.88 6.96 -2.76
N TYR A 76 -13.46 6.97 -1.50
CA TYR A 76 -14.00 6.07 -0.47
C TYR A 76 -15.36 6.58 0.04
N ASP A 77 -15.44 7.88 0.31
CA ASP A 77 -16.60 8.54 0.91
C ASP A 77 -17.79 8.60 -0.08
N GLU A 78 -17.51 8.77 -1.38
CA GLU A 78 -18.51 8.76 -2.45
C GLU A 78 -18.88 7.34 -2.92
N ARG A 79 -18.17 6.30 -2.44
CA ARG A 79 -18.49 4.92 -2.78
C ARG A 79 -19.70 4.47 -1.98
N LEU A 80 -20.87 4.55 -2.61
CA LEU A 80 -22.13 4.16 -1.96
C LEU A 80 -22.31 2.63 -1.86
N ARG A 81 -21.44 1.83 -2.53
CA ARG A 81 -21.49 0.36 -2.55
C ARG A 81 -20.09 -0.31 -2.41
N TYR A 82 -19.87 -1.04 -1.30
CA TYR A 82 -18.79 -2.06 -1.12
C TYR A 82 -19.19 -3.38 -1.84
N PRO A 83 -18.30 -4.39 -2.01
CA PRO A 83 -18.39 -5.42 -3.06
C PRO A 83 -19.77 -6.05 -3.19
N SER A 84 -20.07 -6.47 -4.41
CA SER A 84 -21.44 -6.68 -4.87
C SER A 84 -22.25 -7.67 -4.05
N TRP A 85 -21.62 -8.57 -3.29
CA TRP A 85 -22.34 -9.53 -2.45
C TRP A 85 -22.03 -9.41 -0.96
N ALA A 86 -22.95 -9.93 -0.15
CA ALA A 86 -22.84 -10.08 1.29
C ALA A 86 -23.16 -11.51 1.73
N LEU A 87 -22.93 -11.77 3.02
CA LEU A 87 -23.25 -13.03 3.66
C LEU A 87 -24.38 -12.84 4.66
N HIS A 88 -25.48 -13.57 4.48
CA HIS A 88 -26.53 -13.69 5.47
C HIS A 88 -26.17 -14.83 6.43
N VAL A 89 -26.05 -14.53 7.73
CA VAL A 89 -25.46 -15.41 8.74
C VAL A 89 -26.36 -15.52 9.99
N PRO A 90 -26.27 -16.61 10.77
CA PRO A 90 -27.02 -16.77 12.01
C PRO A 90 -26.52 -15.84 13.11
N GLU A 91 -27.30 -15.68 14.18
CA GLU A 91 -26.88 -14.99 15.40
C GLU A 91 -25.59 -15.56 16.00
N SER A 92 -25.35 -16.84 15.71
CA SER A 92 -24.21 -17.58 16.22
C SER A 92 -22.90 -17.36 15.47
N ASP A 93 -22.91 -16.58 14.38
CA ASP A 93 -21.72 -16.32 13.58
C ASP A 93 -20.61 -15.67 14.43
N VAL A 94 -19.41 -16.22 14.35
CA VAL A 94 -18.29 -15.84 15.20
C VAL A 94 -17.80 -14.40 14.95
N VAL A 95 -17.99 -13.89 13.73
CA VAL A 95 -17.68 -12.51 13.35
C VAL A 95 -18.69 -11.55 13.99
N CYS A 96 -19.96 -11.92 14.05
CA CYS A 96 -21.03 -11.10 14.65
C CYS A 96 -21.12 -11.22 16.18
N ARG A 97 -20.61 -12.31 16.76
CA ARG A 97 -20.69 -12.60 18.21
C ARG A 97 -19.79 -11.73 19.09
N ARG A 98 -18.80 -11.07 18.53
CA ARG A 98 -17.83 -10.28 19.28
C ARG A 98 -18.09 -8.80 19.03
N GLU A 99 -17.94 -7.97 20.06
CA GLU A 99 -17.99 -6.50 19.96
C GLU A 99 -16.85 -5.90 19.10
N LEU A 100 -16.10 -6.75 18.38
CA LEU A 100 -14.92 -6.46 17.56
C LEU A 100 -15.25 -5.92 16.15
N HIS A 101 -16.53 -5.92 15.77
CA HIS A 101 -16.99 -5.27 14.55
C HIS A 101 -18.16 -4.36 14.90
N ARG A 102 -17.87 -3.15 15.41
CA ARG A 102 -18.91 -2.13 15.57
C ARG A 102 -19.49 -1.78 14.20
N ASP A 103 -20.80 -1.94 14.06
CA ASP A 103 -21.61 -1.34 12.99
C ASP A 103 -21.35 -1.81 11.53
N MET A 104 -20.87 -3.04 11.32
CA MET A 104 -20.64 -3.61 9.97
C MET A 104 -21.56 -4.80 9.63
N PHE A 105 -22.80 -4.75 10.13
CA PHE A 105 -23.82 -5.72 9.82
C PHE A 105 -25.21 -5.08 9.85
N VAL A 106 -26.12 -5.62 9.06
CA VAL A 106 -27.53 -5.22 9.04
C VAL A 106 -28.35 -6.30 9.70
N SER A 107 -29.19 -5.91 10.67
CA SER A 107 -30.25 -6.76 11.20
C SER A 107 -31.19 -7.14 10.05
N SER A 108 -31.14 -8.39 9.62
CA SER A 108 -32.02 -8.92 8.59
C SER A 108 -32.44 -10.33 9.03
N VAL A 109 -33.69 -10.46 9.48
CA VAL A 109 -34.19 -11.74 9.99
C VAL A 109 -34.92 -12.47 8.88
N SER A 110 -34.32 -13.55 8.37
CA SER A 110 -34.97 -14.45 7.40
C SER A 110 -34.38 -15.86 7.50
N GLY A 111 -35.22 -16.89 7.43
CA GLY A 111 -34.78 -18.29 7.35
C GLY A 111 -33.84 -18.77 8.48
N GLY A 112 -34.01 -18.27 9.71
CA GLY A 112 -33.15 -18.64 10.86
C GLY A 112 -31.81 -17.88 10.94
N ARG A 113 -31.59 -16.94 10.02
CA ARG A 113 -30.44 -16.04 10.00
C ARG A 113 -30.85 -14.63 10.43
N GLN A 114 -29.92 -13.91 11.05
CA GLN A 114 -30.21 -12.65 11.74
C GLN A 114 -29.41 -11.47 11.19
N TRP A 115 -28.22 -11.73 10.63
CA TRP A 115 -27.28 -10.67 10.29
C TRP A 115 -26.86 -10.78 8.84
N LEU A 116 -26.79 -9.64 8.15
CA LEU A 116 -26.17 -9.50 6.84
C LEU A 116 -24.83 -8.78 7.02
N ARG A 117 -23.71 -9.39 6.62
CA ARG A 117 -22.36 -8.84 6.82
C ARG A 117 -21.50 -8.95 5.56
N ARG A 118 -20.43 -8.16 5.51
CA ARG A 118 -19.36 -8.29 4.51
C ARG A 118 -18.52 -9.56 4.72
N TYR A 119 -17.68 -9.84 3.74
CA TYR A 119 -16.61 -10.82 3.87
C TYR A 119 -15.59 -10.44 4.93
N VAL A 120 -15.03 -11.45 5.61
CA VAL A 120 -13.91 -11.28 6.53
C VAL A 120 -12.83 -12.32 6.20
N MET A 121 -13.16 -13.60 6.35
CA MET A 121 -12.21 -14.70 6.11
C MET A 121 -12.38 -15.32 4.73
N GLU A 122 -13.57 -15.19 4.15
CA GLU A 122 -13.98 -16.02 3.02
C GLU A 122 -13.11 -15.83 1.77
N PRO A 123 -12.77 -14.60 1.33
CA PRO A 123 -11.83 -14.39 0.24
C PRO A 123 -10.42 -14.90 0.54
N LEU A 124 -9.97 -14.80 1.79
CA LEU A 124 -8.66 -15.32 2.22
C LEU A 124 -8.62 -16.85 2.12
N LEU A 125 -9.73 -17.51 2.48
CA LEU A 125 -9.88 -18.96 2.38
C LEU A 125 -10.00 -19.42 0.92
N VAL A 126 -10.63 -18.63 0.04
CA VAL A 126 -10.61 -18.87 -1.42
C VAL A 126 -9.19 -18.84 -1.95
N ALA A 127 -8.41 -17.81 -1.62
CA ALA A 127 -7.01 -17.71 -2.02
C ALA A 127 -6.16 -18.86 -1.44
N LYS A 128 -6.31 -19.18 -0.14
CA LYS A 128 -5.62 -20.31 0.52
C LYS A 128 -5.91 -21.63 -0.20
N ARG A 129 -7.17 -21.90 -0.56
CA ARG A 129 -7.55 -23.11 -1.30
C ARG A 129 -6.89 -23.19 -2.68
N CYS A 130 -6.77 -22.07 -3.39
CA CYS A 130 -6.04 -22.01 -4.67
C CYS A 130 -4.56 -22.39 -4.47
N LEU A 131 -3.91 -21.82 -3.45
CA LEU A 131 -2.52 -22.13 -3.11
C LEU A 131 -2.33 -23.60 -2.69
N GLU A 132 -3.20 -24.14 -1.85
CA GLU A 132 -3.15 -25.54 -1.42
C GLU A 132 -3.36 -26.51 -2.58
N SER A 133 -4.24 -26.17 -3.52
CA SER A 133 -4.44 -26.95 -4.76
C SER A 133 -3.17 -26.99 -5.61
N ALA A 134 -2.33 -25.95 -5.52
CA ALA A 134 -1.01 -25.87 -6.15
C ALA A 134 0.13 -26.41 -5.26
N GLN A 135 -0.18 -27.03 -4.12
CA GLN A 135 0.78 -27.54 -3.12
C GLN A 135 1.69 -26.43 -2.56
N LEU A 136 1.14 -25.24 -2.36
CA LEU A 136 1.80 -24.09 -1.75
C LEU A 136 1.22 -23.84 -0.36
N SER A 137 2.06 -23.84 0.67
CA SER A 137 1.65 -23.55 2.03
C SER A 137 1.40 -22.05 2.22
N CYS A 138 0.36 -21.71 2.96
CA CYS A 138 0.06 -20.32 3.30
C CYS A 138 -0.78 -20.26 4.58
N ASN A 139 -0.48 -19.29 5.43
CA ASN A 139 -1.35 -18.89 6.53
C ASN A 139 -2.48 -18.01 5.99
N ALA A 140 -3.66 -18.08 6.60
CA ALA A 140 -4.77 -17.13 6.37
C ALA A 140 -5.09 -16.44 7.70
N ILE A 141 -4.83 -15.14 7.76
CA ILE A 141 -5.03 -14.33 8.96
C ILE A 141 -5.99 -13.20 8.61
N GLY A 142 -7.20 -13.26 9.15
CA GLY A 142 -8.14 -12.15 9.07
C GLY A 142 -7.68 -10.97 9.91
N TRP A 143 -8.20 -9.80 9.56
CA TRP A 143 -8.09 -8.58 10.32
C TRP A 143 -9.42 -8.29 11.02
N MET A 144 -9.34 -8.13 12.34
CA MET A 144 -10.42 -7.65 13.19
C MET A 144 -9.86 -6.57 14.12
N GLU A 145 -10.67 -5.55 14.42
CA GLU A 145 -10.27 -4.48 15.34
C GLU A 145 -9.91 -5.06 16.72
N PRO A 146 -8.98 -4.45 17.46
CA PRO A 146 -8.68 -4.85 18.83
C PRO A 146 -9.91 -4.71 19.73
N ASP A 147 -9.98 -5.52 20.79
CA ASP A 147 -11.04 -5.36 21.78
C ASP A 147 -10.87 -4.01 22.48
N PRO A 148 -11.85 -3.09 22.40
CA PRO A 148 -11.74 -1.76 22.99
C PRO A 148 -11.57 -1.79 24.52
N HIS A 149 -11.91 -2.90 25.17
CA HIS A 149 -11.76 -3.10 26.61
C HIS A 149 -10.43 -3.72 27.00
N HIS A 150 -9.69 -4.30 26.05
CA HIS A 150 -8.43 -5.02 26.29
C HIS A 150 -7.35 -4.57 25.31
N LEU A 151 -7.12 -3.25 25.24
CA LEU A 151 -6.20 -2.61 24.29
C LEU A 151 -4.69 -2.83 24.56
N ASP A 152 -4.30 -3.65 25.53
CA ASP A 152 -2.88 -3.98 25.77
C ASP A 152 -2.64 -5.49 25.91
N ASP A 153 -3.66 -6.34 25.71
CA ASP A 153 -3.57 -7.78 25.96
C ASP A 153 -3.44 -8.57 24.64
N SER A 154 -2.20 -8.90 24.29
CA SER A 154 -1.85 -9.67 23.09
C SER A 154 -2.46 -11.08 23.05
N GLU A 155 -2.75 -11.72 24.20
CA GLU A 155 -3.36 -13.06 24.20
C GLU A 155 -4.85 -12.99 23.87
N THR A 156 -5.54 -11.94 24.33
CA THR A 156 -6.93 -11.69 23.90
C THR A 156 -7.00 -11.24 22.44
N ALA A 157 -5.90 -10.74 21.87
CA ALA A 157 -5.78 -10.36 20.48
C ALA A 157 -5.75 -11.57 19.52
N ASP A 158 -5.44 -12.78 19.97
CA ASP A 158 -5.49 -13.94 19.10
C ASP A 158 -6.92 -14.51 19.01
N VAL A 159 -7.42 -14.66 17.79
CA VAL A 159 -8.75 -15.19 17.57
C VAL A 159 -8.70 -16.34 16.57
N SER A 160 -8.71 -17.57 17.08
CA SER A 160 -8.71 -18.76 16.23
C SER A 160 -10.01 -18.87 15.44
N TYR A 161 -9.90 -19.33 14.19
CA TYR A 161 -11.07 -19.69 13.41
C TYR A 161 -11.68 -21.00 13.95
N PRO A 162 -13.01 -21.09 14.15
CA PRO A 162 -13.63 -22.26 14.77
C PRO A 162 -13.25 -23.58 14.09
N GLY A 163 -12.76 -24.54 14.88
CA GLY A 163 -12.45 -25.90 14.42
C GLY A 163 -11.26 -26.02 13.47
N LYS A 164 -10.39 -25.00 13.37
CA LYS A 164 -9.20 -25.00 12.50
C LYS A 164 -7.90 -24.81 13.28
N GLY A 165 -6.79 -25.09 12.62
CA GLY A 165 -5.43 -25.00 13.18
C GLY A 165 -4.94 -23.56 13.30
N ARG A 166 -3.67 -23.41 13.71
CA ARG A 166 -3.01 -22.09 13.85
C ARG A 166 -2.75 -21.38 12.52
N ASP A 167 -2.92 -22.07 11.40
CA ASP A 167 -2.74 -21.54 10.05
C ASP A 167 -3.98 -20.80 9.52
N VAL A 168 -5.11 -20.83 10.25
CA VAL A 168 -6.32 -20.08 9.95
C VAL A 168 -6.80 -19.34 11.19
N MET A 169 -6.56 -18.04 11.22
CA MET A 169 -6.90 -17.16 12.36
C MET A 169 -7.72 -15.98 11.88
N MET A 170 -8.64 -15.50 12.70
CA MET A 170 -9.37 -14.26 12.44
C MET A 170 -8.63 -13.02 12.95
N ARG A 171 -7.64 -13.20 13.83
CA ARG A 171 -6.72 -12.16 14.31
C ARG A 171 -5.51 -12.84 14.95
N SER A 172 -4.32 -12.26 14.76
CA SER A 172 -3.06 -12.73 15.35
C SER A 172 -2.20 -11.53 15.73
N SER A 173 -1.81 -11.45 16.99
CA SER A 173 -0.90 -10.44 17.54
C SER A 173 0.56 -10.70 17.17
N ASN A 174 0.90 -11.96 16.90
CA ASN A 174 2.25 -12.39 16.58
C ASN A 174 2.28 -13.20 15.28
N THR A 175 2.09 -12.51 14.15
CA THR A 175 2.19 -13.13 12.83
C THR A 175 3.64 -13.51 12.53
N ASP A 176 3.89 -14.82 12.46
CA ASP A 176 5.16 -15.35 11.99
C ASP A 176 5.29 -15.16 10.47
N TYR A 177 6.17 -14.24 10.06
CA TYR A 177 6.51 -13.99 8.66
C TYR A 177 7.60 -14.96 8.12
N SER A 178 7.83 -16.10 8.77
CA SER A 178 8.64 -17.18 8.21
C SER A 178 7.94 -17.91 7.06
N GLN A 179 6.62 -17.73 6.92
CA GLN A 179 5.78 -18.36 5.90
C GLN A 179 4.98 -17.30 5.13
N TRP A 180 4.54 -17.69 3.92
CA TRP A 180 3.56 -16.91 3.17
C TRP A 180 2.28 -16.75 3.98
N THR A 181 1.74 -15.54 3.97
CA THR A 181 0.54 -15.19 4.74
C THR A 181 -0.41 -14.37 3.88
N ILE A 182 -1.67 -14.78 3.80
CA ILE A 182 -2.75 -13.99 3.21
C ILE A 182 -3.52 -13.30 4.33
N THR A 183 -3.78 -12.01 4.18
CA THR A 183 -4.59 -11.21 5.11
C THR A 183 -5.50 -10.26 4.34
N ASN A 184 -6.48 -9.66 5.02
CA ASN A 184 -7.26 -8.55 4.49
C ASN A 184 -6.81 -7.25 5.17
N ASP A 185 -6.79 -6.16 4.40
CA ASP A 185 -6.73 -4.81 4.93
C ASP A 185 -8.03 -4.11 4.56
N HIS A 186 -8.69 -3.52 5.56
CA HIS A 186 -9.88 -2.68 5.38
C HIS A 186 -9.68 -1.51 4.40
N THR A 187 -8.45 -1.07 4.14
CA THR A 187 -8.14 -0.03 3.15
C THR A 187 -8.16 -0.56 1.71
N LEU A 188 -8.13 -1.87 1.52
CA LEU A 188 -8.19 -2.51 0.21
C LEU A 188 -9.63 -2.84 -0.15
N ILE A 189 -10.10 -2.21 -1.21
CA ILE A 189 -11.49 -2.36 -1.66
C ILE A 189 -11.54 -3.26 -2.88
N GLY A 190 -12.59 -4.08 -2.96
CA GLY A 190 -12.89 -4.85 -4.18
C GLY A 190 -13.13 -3.96 -5.41
N ALA A 191 -13.18 -4.57 -6.58
CA ALA A 191 -13.47 -3.88 -7.83
C ALA A 191 -14.93 -3.39 -7.88
N LEU A 192 -15.16 -2.29 -8.59
CA LEU A 192 -16.50 -1.89 -9.01
C LEU A 192 -17.07 -2.91 -10.01
N ARG A 193 -18.39 -2.89 -10.23
CA ARG A 193 -19.06 -3.88 -11.09
C ARG A 193 -18.61 -3.77 -12.54
N SER A 194 -18.48 -2.55 -13.08
CA SER A 194 -17.92 -2.29 -14.41
C SER A 194 -16.46 -2.72 -14.51
N GLN A 195 -15.63 -2.42 -13.50
CA GLN A 195 -14.22 -2.83 -13.47
C GLN A 195 -14.08 -4.36 -13.51
N LEU A 196 -14.86 -5.05 -12.69
CA LEU A 196 -14.92 -6.51 -12.68
C LEU A 196 -15.42 -7.06 -14.02
N SER A 197 -16.50 -6.50 -14.55
CA SER A 197 -17.09 -6.90 -15.84
C SER A 197 -16.08 -6.74 -16.98
N ASP A 198 -15.46 -5.57 -17.11
CA ASP A 198 -14.46 -5.28 -18.13
C ASP A 198 -13.27 -6.23 -18.04
N HIS A 199 -12.80 -6.52 -16.82
CA HIS A 199 -11.71 -7.46 -16.60
C HIS A 199 -12.11 -8.89 -17.01
N MET A 200 -13.29 -9.35 -16.59
CA MET A 200 -13.81 -10.68 -16.92
C MET A 200 -14.01 -10.86 -18.43
N ILE A 201 -14.58 -9.86 -19.11
CA ILE A 201 -14.80 -9.89 -20.57
C ILE A 201 -13.46 -9.95 -21.32
N LYS A 202 -12.45 -9.17 -20.90
CA LYS A 202 -11.09 -9.25 -21.47
C LYS A 202 -10.46 -10.63 -21.31
N ARG A 203 -10.83 -11.38 -20.27
CA ARG A 203 -10.44 -12.79 -20.06
C ARG A 203 -11.28 -13.80 -20.84
N GLY A 204 -12.28 -13.35 -21.60
CA GLY A 204 -13.17 -14.20 -22.39
C GLY A 204 -14.33 -14.82 -21.61
N VAL A 205 -14.66 -14.29 -20.42
CA VAL A 205 -15.90 -14.64 -19.71
C VAL A 205 -17.07 -13.95 -20.41
N LEU A 206 -18.17 -14.67 -20.62
CA LEU A 206 -19.37 -14.11 -21.25
C LEU A 206 -20.06 -13.13 -20.29
N LEU A 207 -20.72 -12.10 -20.83
CA LEU A 207 -21.36 -11.05 -20.04
C LEU A 207 -22.41 -11.61 -19.06
N ASP A 208 -23.19 -12.60 -19.48
CA ASP A 208 -24.19 -13.29 -18.65
C ASP A 208 -23.57 -14.15 -17.53
N GLN A 209 -22.27 -14.45 -17.62
CA GLN A 209 -21.53 -15.19 -16.60
C GLN A 209 -20.90 -14.26 -15.55
N VAL A 210 -20.70 -12.98 -15.87
CA VAL A 210 -20.05 -12.01 -14.96
C VAL A 210 -20.82 -11.86 -13.63
N GLN A 211 -22.15 -11.96 -13.65
CA GLN A 211 -23.00 -11.93 -12.43
C GLN A 211 -22.74 -13.08 -11.43
N HIS A 212 -21.94 -14.07 -11.81
CA HIS A 212 -21.48 -15.14 -10.95
C HIS A 212 -20.08 -14.92 -10.39
N TRP A 213 -19.52 -13.73 -10.58
CA TRP A 213 -18.25 -13.30 -10.01
C TRP A 213 -18.46 -12.15 -9.02
N ASP A 214 -17.58 -12.12 -8.03
CA ASP A 214 -17.44 -11.00 -7.09
C ASP A 214 -15.95 -10.78 -6.82
N SER A 215 -15.60 -9.76 -6.04
CA SER A 215 -14.21 -9.47 -5.73
C SER A 215 -13.99 -8.88 -4.34
N ALA A 216 -12.78 -9.06 -3.80
CA ALA A 216 -12.38 -8.49 -2.53
C ALA A 216 -10.89 -8.08 -2.55
N GLY A 217 -10.56 -6.99 -1.86
CA GLY A 217 -9.17 -6.61 -1.61
C GLY A 217 -8.51 -7.56 -0.62
N ILE A 218 -7.32 -8.07 -0.96
CA ILE A 218 -6.51 -8.93 -0.08
C ILE A 218 -5.03 -8.54 -0.16
N GLU A 219 -4.28 -8.95 0.85
CA GLU A 219 -2.83 -8.86 0.91
C GLU A 219 -2.22 -10.26 0.90
N LEU A 220 -1.11 -10.42 0.19
CA LEU A 220 -0.22 -11.57 0.26
C LEU A 220 1.16 -11.11 0.72
N LEU A 221 1.59 -11.62 1.86
CA LEU A 221 2.86 -11.30 2.50
C LEU A 221 3.84 -12.43 2.24
N SER A 222 5.00 -12.10 1.68
CA SER A 222 6.07 -13.07 1.46
C SER A 222 6.77 -13.43 2.76
N PRO A 223 7.46 -14.59 2.83
CA PRO A 223 8.45 -14.81 3.85
C PRO A 223 9.63 -13.84 3.68
N VAL A 224 10.48 -13.76 4.70
CA VAL A 224 11.74 -12.99 4.63
C VAL A 224 12.71 -13.72 3.69
N PHE A 225 13.02 -13.07 2.57
CA PHE A 225 14.01 -13.55 1.61
C PHE A 225 15.38 -12.95 1.88
N ARG A 226 16.43 -13.65 1.45
CA ARG A 226 17.79 -13.12 1.44
C ARG A 226 18.07 -12.40 0.13
N LEU A 227 18.78 -11.27 0.19
CA LEU A 227 19.15 -10.50 -1.00
C LEU A 227 20.12 -11.24 -1.94
N ASP A 228 20.93 -12.16 -1.41
CA ASP A 228 21.82 -13.02 -2.20
C ASP A 228 21.08 -14.18 -2.90
N GLU A 229 19.82 -14.43 -2.55
CA GLU A 229 18.99 -15.54 -3.08
C GLU A 229 17.78 -15.04 -3.91
N LYS A 230 17.86 -13.81 -4.45
CA LYS A 230 16.76 -13.17 -5.20
C LYS A 230 16.15 -14.04 -6.31
N ALA A 231 16.95 -14.80 -7.05
CA ALA A 231 16.44 -15.64 -8.14
C ALA A 231 15.44 -16.70 -7.65
N GLU A 232 15.72 -17.32 -6.50
CA GLU A 232 14.82 -18.28 -5.88
C GLU A 232 13.58 -17.58 -5.31
N ALA A 233 13.76 -16.40 -4.69
CA ALA A 233 12.64 -15.58 -4.21
C ALA A 233 11.65 -15.24 -5.34
N PHE A 234 12.12 -14.75 -6.49
CA PHE A 234 11.25 -14.43 -7.64
C PHE A 234 10.59 -15.68 -8.25
N ARG A 235 11.29 -16.83 -8.25
CA ARG A 235 10.67 -18.09 -8.65
C ARG A 235 9.54 -18.49 -7.70
N GLN A 236 9.70 -18.29 -6.40
CA GLN A 236 8.63 -18.52 -5.43
C GLN A 236 7.47 -17.55 -5.65
N ILE A 237 7.73 -16.25 -5.78
CA ILE A 237 6.71 -15.22 -6.04
C ILE A 237 5.89 -15.61 -7.28
N GLN A 238 6.53 -15.95 -8.40
CA GLN A 238 5.84 -16.38 -9.62
C GLN A 238 4.93 -17.59 -9.39
N ARG A 239 5.35 -18.58 -8.59
CA ARG A 239 4.54 -19.76 -8.29
C ARG A 239 3.28 -19.38 -7.52
N TYR A 240 3.40 -18.50 -6.52
CA TYR A 240 2.24 -18.04 -5.73
C TYR A 240 1.29 -17.19 -6.56
N MET A 241 1.81 -16.25 -7.36
CA MET A 241 1.00 -15.42 -8.26
C MET A 241 0.24 -16.28 -9.28
N ASN A 242 0.91 -17.24 -9.92
CA ASN A 242 0.27 -18.14 -10.88
C ASN A 242 -0.79 -19.04 -10.25
N ALA A 243 -0.62 -19.43 -8.98
CA ALA A 243 -1.60 -20.27 -8.30
C ALA A 243 -2.90 -19.53 -7.96
N LEU A 244 -2.85 -18.20 -7.80
CA LEU A 244 -4.03 -17.36 -7.56
C LEU A 244 -4.79 -17.00 -8.84
N ASP A 245 -4.13 -17.10 -10.00
CA ASP A 245 -4.73 -16.84 -11.30
C ASP A 245 -5.21 -18.14 -11.99
N GLY A 246 -6.52 -18.37 -11.97
CA GLY A 246 -7.14 -19.62 -12.41
C GLY A 246 -8.43 -19.43 -13.22
N LYS A 247 -9.18 -20.52 -13.36
CA LYS A 247 -10.48 -20.50 -14.07
C LYS A 247 -11.62 -19.88 -13.26
N GLN A 248 -11.53 -19.97 -11.93
CA GLN A 248 -12.57 -19.52 -10.99
C GLN A 248 -12.07 -18.42 -10.05
N THR A 249 -10.82 -17.99 -10.22
CA THR A 249 -10.20 -16.89 -9.47
C THR A 249 -9.26 -16.11 -10.38
N CYS A 250 -9.06 -14.84 -10.10
CA CYS A 250 -7.94 -14.09 -10.66
C CYS A 250 -7.59 -12.87 -9.83
N MET A 251 -6.38 -12.37 -10.04
CA MET A 251 -5.91 -11.14 -9.43
C MET A 251 -6.16 -9.97 -10.38
N MET A 252 -6.57 -8.84 -9.81
CA MET A 252 -6.84 -7.60 -10.51
C MET A 252 -6.01 -6.48 -9.89
N GLU A 253 -5.48 -5.63 -10.75
CA GLU A 253 -4.85 -4.38 -10.34
C GLU A 253 -5.93 -3.38 -9.91
N SER A 254 -5.58 -2.51 -8.96
CA SER A 254 -6.46 -1.45 -8.48
C SER A 254 -5.67 -0.22 -8.07
N VAL A 255 -6.27 0.96 -8.18
CA VAL A 255 -5.70 2.21 -7.65
C VAL A 255 -5.51 2.15 -6.13
N TRP A 256 -6.27 1.29 -5.45
CA TRP A 256 -6.20 1.05 -4.00
C TRP A 256 -5.10 0.08 -3.58
N ALA A 257 -4.61 -0.73 -4.51
CA ALA A 257 -3.67 -1.80 -4.25
C ALA A 257 -2.23 -1.38 -4.58
N SER A 258 -1.24 -1.86 -3.85
CA SER A 258 0.17 -1.55 -4.11
C SER A 258 1.09 -2.74 -3.85
N THR A 259 2.34 -2.61 -4.28
CA THR A 259 3.38 -3.59 -3.95
C THR A 259 4.44 -2.92 -3.09
N HIS A 260 4.52 -3.36 -1.84
CA HIS A 260 5.45 -2.87 -0.85
C HIS A 260 6.67 -3.78 -0.76
N VAL A 261 7.87 -3.20 -0.73
CA VAL A 261 9.12 -3.92 -0.47
C VAL A 261 9.67 -3.46 0.86
N HIS A 262 9.89 -4.40 1.77
CA HIS A 262 10.50 -4.15 3.07
C HIS A 262 11.96 -4.58 3.03
N VAL A 263 12.88 -3.67 3.28
CA VAL A 263 14.31 -3.98 3.38
C VAL A 263 14.67 -4.15 4.85
N GLY A 264 15.16 -5.33 5.21
CA GLY A 264 15.52 -5.70 6.59
C GLY A 264 16.96 -5.35 6.92
N PHE A 265 17.15 -4.83 8.13
CA PHE A 265 18.46 -4.50 8.70
C PHE A 265 18.81 -5.48 9.81
N ASP A 266 20.06 -5.94 9.81
CA ASP A 266 20.57 -6.90 10.77
C ASP A 266 21.19 -6.18 11.98
N PHE A 267 20.41 -6.02 13.04
CA PHE A 267 20.85 -5.49 14.32
C PHE A 267 20.05 -6.11 15.48
N GLU A 268 20.69 -6.30 16.63
CA GLU A 268 20.11 -7.02 17.77
C GLU A 268 19.23 -6.13 18.66
N ALA A 269 19.63 -4.87 18.87
CA ALA A 269 18.91 -3.92 19.70
C ALA A 269 18.76 -2.53 19.04
N PRO A 270 17.77 -1.72 19.42
CA PRO A 270 17.56 -0.39 18.84
C PRO A 270 18.78 0.55 18.90
N GLU A 271 19.65 0.39 19.91
CA GLU A 271 20.91 1.12 20.05
C GLU A 271 21.97 0.74 19.00
N ASP A 272 21.87 -0.45 18.41
CA ASP A 272 22.77 -0.95 17.35
C ASP A 272 22.30 -0.52 15.95
N MET A 273 21.20 0.22 15.86
CA MET A 273 20.64 0.66 14.60
C MET A 273 21.69 1.44 13.79
N PRO A 274 21.91 1.14 12.50
CA PRO A 274 23.00 1.72 11.72
C PRO A 274 22.65 3.15 11.26
N VAL A 275 22.65 4.12 12.18
CA VAL A 275 22.18 5.50 11.93
C VAL A 275 22.92 6.15 10.75
N SER A 276 24.24 5.96 10.62
CA SER A 276 25.01 6.50 9.48
C SER A 276 24.51 5.97 8.14
N LEU A 277 24.22 4.67 8.03
CA LEU A 277 23.59 4.07 6.84
C LEU A 277 22.23 4.72 6.59
N LEU A 278 21.38 4.82 7.61
CA LEU A 278 20.04 5.40 7.48
C LEU A 278 20.07 6.89 7.09
N GLN A 279 21.07 7.66 7.55
CA GLN A 279 21.31 9.04 7.11
C GLN A 279 21.68 9.10 5.63
N HIS A 280 22.60 8.25 5.16
CA HIS A 280 22.93 8.17 3.74
C HIS A 280 21.76 7.72 2.87
N LEU A 281 20.97 6.74 3.35
CA LEU A 281 19.78 6.27 2.68
C LEU A 281 18.74 7.39 2.57
N ALA A 282 18.48 8.10 3.68
CA ALA A 282 17.61 9.27 3.69
C ALA A 282 18.10 10.36 2.72
N TYR A 283 19.41 10.65 2.70
CA TYR A 283 19.96 11.66 1.81
C TYR A 283 19.78 11.27 0.34
N ILE A 284 20.07 10.02 -0.05
CA ILE A 284 19.84 9.55 -1.42
C ILE A 284 18.37 9.67 -1.81
N LEU A 285 17.48 9.17 -0.93
CA LEU A 285 16.06 9.12 -1.19
C LEU A 285 15.42 10.52 -1.25
N VAL A 286 15.74 11.43 -0.33
CA VAL A 286 15.22 12.80 -0.33
C VAL A 286 15.66 13.55 -1.58
N MET A 287 16.92 13.41 -1.98
CA MET A 287 17.47 14.13 -3.14
C MET A 287 16.86 13.66 -4.46
N HIS A 288 16.39 12.42 -4.54
CA HIS A 288 15.86 11.82 -5.78
C HIS A 288 14.39 11.40 -5.65
N GLU A 289 13.69 11.80 -4.60
CA GLU A 289 12.31 11.35 -4.34
C GLU A 289 11.39 11.70 -5.51
N ASP A 290 11.49 12.94 -6.02
CA ASP A 290 10.70 13.41 -7.15
C ASP A 290 11.02 12.61 -8.43
N LEU A 291 12.30 12.39 -8.72
CA LEU A 291 12.76 11.63 -9.88
C LEU A 291 12.27 10.17 -9.85
N LEU A 292 12.44 9.51 -8.70
CA LEU A 292 11.99 8.13 -8.49
C LEU A 292 10.48 8.03 -8.61
N SER A 293 9.76 8.97 -7.99
CA SER A 293 8.31 8.93 -7.98
C SER A 293 7.70 9.08 -9.38
N LYS A 294 8.33 9.87 -10.26
CA LYS A 294 7.93 10.05 -11.66
C LYS A 294 8.09 8.79 -12.50
N CYS A 295 8.72 7.74 -11.96
CA CYS A 295 8.73 6.42 -12.59
C CYS A 295 7.45 5.61 -12.31
N HIS A 296 6.49 6.12 -11.54
CA HIS A 296 5.28 5.41 -11.13
C HIS A 296 4.01 6.16 -11.58
N PRO A 297 2.88 5.45 -11.79
CA PRO A 297 1.61 6.07 -12.18
C PRO A 297 1.17 7.17 -11.21
N LYS A 298 0.31 8.09 -11.68
CA LYS A 298 -0.22 9.18 -10.86
C LYS A 298 -0.79 8.73 -9.51
N SER A 299 -1.49 7.59 -9.45
CA SER A 299 -2.03 6.97 -8.23
C SER A 299 -0.99 6.64 -7.16
N ARG A 300 0.29 6.71 -7.55
CA ARG A 300 1.47 6.59 -6.71
C ARG A 300 2.31 7.85 -6.86
N SER A 301 1.73 9.04 -6.70
CA SER A 301 2.50 10.30 -6.72
C SER A 301 2.51 11.02 -5.36
N GLY A 302 1.47 10.82 -4.54
CA GLY A 302 1.30 11.52 -3.26
C GLY A 302 1.08 13.03 -3.42
N VAL A 303 0.79 13.50 -4.64
CA VAL A 303 0.54 14.92 -4.93
C VAL A 303 -0.87 15.27 -4.44
N GLU A 304 -0.98 16.32 -3.63
CA GLU A 304 -2.29 16.84 -3.20
C GLU A 304 -3.08 17.28 -4.43
N ARG A 305 -4.35 16.89 -4.51
CA ARG A 305 -5.20 17.40 -5.58
C ARG A 305 -5.49 18.88 -5.34
N PRO A 306 -5.56 19.70 -6.40
CA PRO A 306 -6.30 20.95 -6.33
C PRO A 306 -7.70 20.61 -5.80
N LYS A 307 -8.20 21.36 -4.82
CA LYS A 307 -9.56 21.14 -4.30
C LYS A 307 -10.53 21.41 -5.44
N THR A 308 -10.95 20.37 -6.15
CA THR A 308 -12.00 20.47 -7.14
C THR A 308 -13.24 20.92 -6.39
N ILE A 309 -13.74 22.11 -6.71
CA ILE A 309 -15.05 22.55 -6.26
C ILE A 309 -16.01 21.63 -7.01
N LEU A 310 -16.42 20.52 -6.38
CA LEU A 310 -17.56 19.77 -6.86
C LEU A 310 -18.70 20.80 -7.01
N PRO A 311 -19.42 20.83 -8.14
CA PRO A 311 -20.55 21.74 -8.29
C PRO A 311 -21.45 21.51 -7.09
N GLU A 312 -21.56 22.52 -6.22
CA GLU A 312 -22.48 22.48 -5.10
C GLU A 312 -23.84 22.15 -5.69
N HIS A 313 -24.45 21.05 -5.24
CA HIS A 313 -25.81 20.72 -5.61
C HIS A 313 -26.68 21.83 -5.01
N ASP A 314 -26.93 22.88 -5.80
CA ASP A 314 -27.60 24.09 -5.39
C ASP A 314 -29.01 23.72 -4.92
N PRO A 315 -29.26 23.65 -3.60
CA PRO A 315 -30.56 23.22 -3.09
C PRO A 315 -31.63 24.29 -3.35
N ASP A 316 -31.24 25.49 -3.80
CA ASP A 316 -32.11 26.64 -4.00
C ASP A 316 -32.68 26.74 -5.43
N ILE A 317 -32.40 25.78 -6.33
CA ILE A 317 -33.03 25.71 -7.67
C ILE A 317 -34.52 25.30 -7.60
N TYR A 318 -35.05 24.96 -6.42
CA TYR A 318 -36.47 24.65 -6.22
C TYR A 318 -37.34 25.85 -5.79
N ASP A 319 -36.77 27.07 -5.75
CA ASP A 319 -37.52 28.32 -5.48
C ASP A 319 -37.92 29.05 -6.78
N GLU A 320 -38.09 28.33 -7.91
CA GLU A 320 -38.80 28.88 -9.07
C GLU A 320 -40.29 29.01 -8.72
N ASP A 321 -40.82 30.24 -8.87
CA ASP A 321 -42.21 30.59 -8.62
C ASP A 321 -43.15 29.53 -9.21
N PHE A 322 -43.84 28.78 -8.34
CA PHE A 322 -44.82 27.76 -8.72
C PHE A 322 -45.84 28.33 -9.72
N ASP A 323 -45.64 28.05 -11.02
CA ASP A 323 -46.60 28.38 -12.08
C ASP A 323 -47.59 27.21 -12.23
N PRO A 324 -48.83 27.34 -11.73
CA PRO A 324 -49.83 26.28 -11.80
C PRO A 324 -50.27 25.95 -13.22
N GLU A 325 -49.88 26.72 -14.25
CA GLU A 325 -50.16 26.43 -15.65
C GLU A 325 -49.08 25.58 -16.35
N GLU A 326 -47.85 25.52 -15.81
CA GLU A 326 -46.73 24.77 -16.42
C GLU A 326 -46.73 23.27 -16.05
N GLU A 327 -47.31 22.90 -14.89
CA GLU A 327 -47.53 21.49 -14.48
C GLU A 327 -48.55 20.74 -15.34
N ALA A 328 -49.37 21.43 -16.15
CA ALA A 328 -50.38 20.77 -16.97
C ALA A 328 -49.80 19.99 -18.17
N PHE A 329 -48.51 20.19 -18.50
CA PHE A 329 -47.86 19.59 -19.67
C PHE A 329 -46.44 19.05 -19.45
N THR A 330 -45.90 19.09 -18.23
CA THR A 330 -44.64 18.41 -17.94
C THR A 330 -44.91 16.91 -17.81
N GLU A 331 -44.54 16.14 -18.83
CA GLU A 331 -44.37 14.69 -18.70
C GLU A 331 -43.40 14.45 -17.54
N THR A 332 -43.93 13.99 -16.40
CA THR A 332 -43.12 13.67 -15.24
C THR A 332 -42.22 12.50 -15.62
N THR A 333 -40.93 12.78 -15.81
CA THR A 333 -39.93 11.75 -15.99
C THR A 333 -40.04 10.79 -14.79
N PRO A 334 -40.17 9.47 -15.02
CA PRO A 334 -40.21 8.53 -13.92
C PRO A 334 -38.95 8.70 -13.05
N PRO A 335 -39.06 8.49 -11.73
CA PRO A 335 -37.89 8.53 -10.86
C PRO A 335 -36.85 7.51 -11.36
N PRO A 336 -35.54 7.82 -11.23
CA PRO A 336 -34.49 6.91 -11.67
C PRO A 336 -34.62 5.56 -10.95
N THR A 337 -34.35 4.51 -11.70
CA THR A 337 -34.26 3.15 -11.19
C THR A 337 -33.02 2.97 -10.31
N GLU A 338 -33.01 1.96 -9.45
CA GLU A 338 -31.85 1.62 -8.63
C GLU A 338 -30.60 1.32 -9.48
N GLU A 339 -30.79 0.71 -10.66
CA GLU A 339 -29.70 0.44 -11.61
C GLU A 339 -29.13 1.72 -12.24
N GLU A 340 -29.98 2.72 -12.53
CA GLU A 340 -29.52 4.02 -13.04
C GLU A 340 -28.73 4.79 -11.99
N LEU A 341 -29.21 4.79 -10.74
CA LEU A 341 -28.50 5.40 -9.60
C LEU A 341 -27.14 4.71 -9.37
N ASP A 342 -27.07 3.39 -9.55
CA ASP A 342 -25.83 2.63 -9.44
C ASP A 342 -24.81 3.02 -10.50
N MET A 343 -25.25 3.13 -11.75
CA MET A 343 -24.39 3.54 -12.85
C MET A 343 -23.88 4.98 -12.67
N GLU A 344 -24.73 5.88 -12.17
CA GLU A 344 -24.32 7.25 -11.85
C GLU A 344 -23.28 7.28 -10.72
N ASN A 345 -23.53 6.57 -9.62
CA ASN A 345 -22.55 6.47 -8.51
C ASN A 345 -21.23 5.87 -8.98
N GLU A 346 -21.28 4.80 -9.76
CA GLU A 346 -20.09 4.17 -10.31
C GLU A 346 -19.31 5.12 -11.23
N GLY A 347 -20.01 5.91 -12.05
CA GLY A 347 -19.40 6.95 -12.87
C GLY A 347 -18.66 8.01 -12.05
N ILE A 348 -19.25 8.45 -10.92
CA ILE A 348 -18.61 9.38 -9.99
C ILE A 348 -17.35 8.77 -9.38
N VAL A 349 -17.43 7.53 -8.86
CA VAL A 349 -16.27 6.85 -8.24
C VAL A 349 -15.14 6.69 -9.25
N LEU A 350 -15.44 6.25 -10.48
CA LEU A 350 -14.45 6.10 -11.54
C LEU A 350 -13.76 7.43 -11.91
N ALA A 351 -14.53 8.53 -11.98
CA ALA A 351 -13.96 9.86 -12.23
C ALA A 351 -12.98 10.26 -11.11
N ILE A 352 -13.35 10.01 -9.84
CA ILE A 352 -12.47 10.28 -8.71
C ILE A 352 -11.25 9.35 -8.72
N GLU A 353 -11.40 8.05 -8.99
CA GLU A 353 -10.29 7.09 -9.10
C GLU A 353 -9.30 7.46 -10.23
N ALA A 354 -9.80 7.96 -11.37
CA ALA A 354 -8.98 8.40 -12.49
C ALA A 354 -8.05 9.59 -12.15
N GLU A 355 -8.45 10.39 -11.17
CA GLU A 355 -7.68 11.49 -10.62
C GLU A 355 -6.90 11.10 -9.35
N TYR A 356 -7.00 9.85 -8.89
CA TYR A 356 -6.35 9.41 -7.66
C TYR A 356 -4.84 9.56 -7.75
N THR A 357 -4.29 10.23 -6.74
CA THR A 357 -2.85 10.49 -6.61
C THR A 357 -2.20 9.71 -5.47
N GLY A 358 -3.00 9.09 -4.60
CA GLY A 358 -2.54 8.67 -3.28
C GLY A 358 -2.47 9.80 -2.26
N GLY A 359 -2.78 11.04 -2.65
CA GLY A 359 -2.89 12.19 -1.74
C GLY A 359 -3.80 11.91 -0.54
N ASP A 360 -3.59 12.63 0.55
CA ASP A 360 -4.26 12.48 1.86
C ASP A 360 -3.78 11.28 2.72
N ASN A 361 -3.45 10.14 2.12
CA ASN A 361 -2.98 8.95 2.86
C ASN A 361 -1.47 8.90 3.10
N VAL A 362 -0.70 9.60 2.28
CA VAL A 362 0.77 9.63 2.31
C VAL A 362 1.28 11.03 2.03
N GLU A 363 2.50 11.33 2.50
CA GLU A 363 3.14 12.64 2.30
C GLU A 363 4.55 12.48 1.71
N SER A 364 4.99 13.48 0.97
CA SER A 364 6.37 13.59 0.47
C SER A 364 7.30 13.96 1.59
N ASN A 365 8.20 13.04 1.96
CA ASN A 365 9.21 13.31 2.96
C ASN A 365 10.17 14.41 2.45
N ALA A 366 10.49 14.40 1.15
CA ALA A 366 11.29 15.45 0.54
C ALA A 366 10.59 16.82 0.57
N ARG A 367 9.32 16.92 0.17
CA ARG A 367 8.54 18.18 0.21
C ARG A 367 8.39 18.69 1.64
N TYR A 368 8.03 17.81 2.57
CA TYR A 368 7.90 18.15 3.99
C TYR A 368 9.21 18.71 4.56
N LEU A 369 10.34 18.08 4.25
CA LEU A 369 11.66 18.58 4.64
C LEU A 369 11.95 19.96 4.03
N ARG A 370 11.67 20.16 2.73
CA ARG A 370 11.89 21.46 2.07
C ARG A 370 11.11 22.58 2.75
N THR A 371 9.82 22.37 3.06
CA THR A 371 8.99 23.36 3.77
C THR A 371 9.57 23.70 5.16
N LYS A 372 10.13 22.71 5.86
CA LYS A 372 10.82 22.93 7.15
C LYS A 372 12.10 23.74 7.01
N LEU A 373 12.88 23.52 5.96
CA LEU A 373 14.18 24.19 5.78
C LEU A 373 14.04 25.60 5.20
N GLN A 374 13.08 25.81 4.29
CA GLN A 374 12.79 27.12 3.68
C GLN A 374 12.39 28.19 4.71
N SER A 375 11.78 27.78 5.83
CA SER A 375 11.40 28.71 6.90
C SER A 375 12.59 29.21 7.73
N HIS A 376 13.80 28.66 7.54
CA HIS A 376 14.90 28.85 8.49
C HIS A 376 16.25 29.28 7.87
N SER A 377 16.41 29.38 6.54
CA SER A 377 17.75 29.56 5.95
C SER A 377 17.83 30.42 4.68
N HIS A 378 18.92 31.20 4.57
CA HIS A 378 19.38 31.87 3.34
C HIS A 378 20.38 31.02 2.53
N GLN A 379 20.71 29.81 3.00
CA GLN A 379 21.66 28.90 2.39
C GLN A 379 21.04 28.16 1.21
N SER A 380 21.87 27.57 0.34
CA SER A 380 21.35 26.69 -0.72
C SER A 380 20.53 25.55 -0.08
N LEU A 381 19.40 25.18 -0.69
CA LEU A 381 18.54 24.11 -0.18
C LEU A 381 19.31 22.79 -0.05
N LEU A 382 20.25 22.54 -0.97
CA LEU A 382 21.12 21.37 -0.96
C LEU A 382 21.99 21.31 0.30
N ASP A 383 22.64 22.42 0.66
CA ASP A 383 23.46 22.47 1.89
C ASP A 383 22.60 22.34 3.13
N ALA A 384 21.43 23.00 3.17
CA ALA A 384 20.51 22.90 4.30
C ALA A 384 19.99 21.46 4.50
N THR A 385 19.66 20.76 3.41
CA THR A 385 19.26 19.35 3.45
C THR A 385 20.39 18.45 3.93
N ARG A 386 21.61 18.67 3.42
CA ARG A 386 22.82 17.96 3.87
C ARG A 386 23.02 18.11 5.38
N ASP A 387 23.05 19.35 5.86
CA ASP A 387 23.36 19.66 7.26
C ASP A 387 22.28 19.17 8.21
N ALA A 388 21.02 19.12 7.76
CA ALA A 388 19.92 18.57 8.54
C ALA A 388 19.97 17.04 8.66
N ILE A 389 20.33 16.32 7.59
CA ILE A 389 20.34 14.85 7.58
C ILE A 389 21.59 14.29 8.27
N PHE A 390 22.77 14.84 7.99
CA PHE A 390 24.02 14.32 8.53
C PHE A 390 24.36 14.93 9.88
N MET A 391 23.88 14.27 10.94
CA MET A 391 24.16 14.64 12.33
C MET A 391 25.12 13.64 12.98
N GLU A 392 26.29 14.11 13.44
CA GLU A 392 27.37 13.26 13.99
C GLU A 392 26.93 12.40 15.19
N ASN A 393 26.04 12.93 16.03
CA ASN A 393 25.45 12.23 17.17
C ASN A 393 23.92 12.11 17.01
N GLY A 394 23.43 12.07 15.78
CA GLY A 394 22.01 11.88 15.49
C GLY A 394 21.53 10.49 15.90
N ASN A 395 20.22 10.36 16.10
CA ASN A 395 19.56 9.07 16.30
C ASN A 395 18.36 8.94 15.34
N ILE A 396 17.74 7.76 15.30
CA ILE A 396 16.59 7.49 14.45
C ILE A 396 15.40 8.41 14.74
N PHE A 397 15.20 8.83 15.99
CA PHE A 397 14.09 9.73 16.30
C PHE A 397 14.28 11.10 15.67
N ASP A 398 15.51 11.62 15.67
CA ASP A 398 15.81 12.91 15.05
C ASP A 398 15.62 12.84 13.54
N LEU A 399 16.14 11.78 12.90
CA LEU A 399 15.99 11.55 11.46
C LEU A 399 14.51 11.41 11.06
N VAL A 400 13.73 10.60 11.76
CA VAL A 400 12.30 10.42 11.44
C VAL A 400 11.50 11.67 11.75
N LYS A 401 11.79 12.40 12.82
CA LYS A 401 11.16 13.71 13.11
C LYS A 401 11.43 14.71 12.00
N LEU A 402 12.64 14.68 11.44
CA LEU A 402 13.03 15.54 10.34
C LEU A 402 12.21 15.22 9.09
N LEU A 403 12.12 13.94 8.72
CA LEU A 403 11.57 13.48 7.45
C LEU A 403 10.05 13.26 7.44
N GLN A 404 9.43 12.91 8.57
CA GLN A 404 8.03 12.49 8.61
C GLN A 404 7.19 13.40 9.52
N LYS A 405 6.09 13.92 8.97
CA LYS A 405 5.14 14.77 9.70
C LYS A 405 4.44 13.99 10.81
N PRO A 406 4.24 14.60 12.01
CA PRO A 406 3.39 13.98 13.03
C PRO A 406 1.94 13.92 12.55
N LYS A 407 1.23 12.81 12.82
CA LYS A 407 -0.20 12.68 12.54
C LYS A 407 -1.05 13.72 13.28
N ASP A 408 -0.66 13.98 14.53
CA ASP A 408 -1.25 15.05 15.35
C ASP A 408 -0.16 16.09 15.64
N PRO A 409 -0.26 17.31 15.09
CA PRO A 409 0.67 18.40 15.41
C PRO A 409 0.79 18.72 16.90
N LEU A 410 -0.26 18.44 17.69
CA LEU A 410 -0.28 18.63 19.15
C LEU A 410 0.46 17.52 19.91
N VAL A 411 0.76 16.41 19.25
CA VAL A 411 1.56 15.31 19.80
C VAL A 411 2.80 15.10 18.92
N PRO A 412 3.83 15.98 19.02
CA PRO A 412 5.00 15.96 18.14
C PRO A 412 5.80 14.66 18.20
N ASN A 413 5.66 13.90 19.28
CA ASN A 413 6.28 12.60 19.48
C ASN A 413 5.31 11.44 19.23
N GLY A 414 4.14 11.66 18.63
CA GLY A 414 3.12 10.64 18.39
C GLY A 414 3.44 9.73 17.20
N HIS A 415 2.39 9.19 16.58
CA HIS A 415 2.49 8.48 15.31
C HIS A 415 2.86 9.43 14.17
N ARG A 416 3.55 8.91 13.16
CA ARG A 416 3.99 9.66 11.98
C ARG A 416 3.07 9.37 10.79
N HIS A 417 2.89 10.36 9.92
CA HIS A 417 2.40 10.11 8.57
C HIS A 417 3.38 9.20 7.85
N ARG A 418 2.86 8.26 7.06
CA ARG A 418 3.69 7.38 6.26
C ARG A 418 4.21 8.18 5.07
N GLY A 419 5.51 8.07 4.80
CA GLY A 419 6.08 8.65 3.59
C GLY A 419 5.56 7.94 2.35
N TYR A 420 5.48 8.66 1.24
CA TYR A 420 4.87 8.12 0.04
C TYR A 420 5.73 7.03 -0.61
N ILE A 421 7.03 7.25 -0.92
CA ILE A 421 7.91 6.24 -1.55
C ILE A 421 8.43 5.30 -0.49
N TYR A 422 8.90 5.87 0.60
CA TYR A 422 9.62 5.16 1.64
C TYR A 422 9.14 5.64 3.01
N ASN A 423 9.19 4.72 3.96
CA ASN A 423 8.65 4.93 5.29
C ASN A 423 9.58 4.33 6.34
N PHE A 424 9.99 5.16 7.31
CA PHE A 424 10.82 4.77 8.45
C PHE A 424 9.98 4.44 9.70
N ALA A 425 8.65 4.40 9.60
CA ALA A 425 7.77 4.22 10.75
C ALA A 425 8.02 2.93 11.54
N ASN A 426 8.43 1.84 10.87
CA ASN A 426 8.74 0.59 11.56
C ASN A 426 9.98 0.75 12.47
N LEU A 427 11.02 1.46 12.02
CA LEU A 427 12.19 1.76 12.84
C LEU A 427 11.86 2.73 13.98
N TRP A 428 10.97 3.69 13.75
CA TRP A 428 10.45 4.58 14.78
C TRP A 428 9.68 3.82 15.87
N ALA A 429 8.78 2.91 15.48
CA ALA A 429 8.06 2.06 16.41
C ALA A 429 9.03 1.17 17.21
N LEU A 430 10.04 0.61 16.53
CA LEU A 430 11.06 -0.23 17.16
C LEU A 430 11.80 0.51 18.25
N ALA A 431 12.28 1.72 17.94
CA ALA A 431 13.03 2.54 18.87
C ALA A 431 12.20 2.95 20.08
N LYS A 432 10.88 3.09 19.94
CA LYS A 432 9.97 3.38 21.07
C LYS A 432 9.59 2.16 21.89
N ASN A 433 9.82 0.96 21.37
CA ASN A 433 9.16 -0.26 21.85
C ASN A 433 7.61 -0.11 21.88
N ASP A 434 7.06 0.58 20.88
CA ASP A 434 5.63 0.85 20.73
C ASP A 434 5.01 -0.31 19.93
N THR A 435 4.66 -1.38 20.65
CA THR A 435 4.15 -2.64 20.09
C THR A 435 2.79 -3.00 20.65
N PRO A 436 1.71 -2.28 20.34
CA PRO A 436 0.46 -2.75 20.86
C PRO A 436 0.08 -4.08 20.15
N TRP A 437 0.30 -4.28 18.83
CA TRP A 437 -0.34 -5.44 18.14
C TRP A 437 0.30 -6.09 16.91
N LYS A 438 1.31 -5.47 16.28
CA LYS A 438 1.98 -6.05 15.09
C LYS A 438 3.44 -6.31 15.43
N PRO A 439 4.03 -7.43 14.98
CA PRO A 439 5.47 -7.65 15.12
C PRO A 439 6.22 -6.46 14.51
N ILE A 440 7.12 -5.85 15.28
CA ILE A 440 7.95 -4.78 14.72
C ILE A 440 9.00 -5.41 13.82
N LYS A 441 9.00 -4.97 12.56
CA LYS A 441 9.98 -5.36 11.57
C LYS A 441 11.11 -4.31 11.60
N PRO A 442 12.39 -4.66 11.81
CA PRO A 442 13.51 -3.72 11.68
C PRO A 442 13.76 -3.38 10.21
N THR A 443 12.79 -2.73 9.57
CA THR A 443 12.76 -2.54 8.11
C THR A 443 12.50 -1.10 7.73
N VAL A 444 13.02 -0.69 6.58
CA VAL A 444 12.47 0.44 5.83
C VAL A 444 11.50 -0.12 4.79
N GLU A 445 10.30 0.44 4.74
CA GLU A 445 9.23 0.05 3.82
C GLU A 445 9.25 0.96 2.59
N PHE A 446 9.23 0.38 1.39
CA PHE A 446 9.15 1.07 0.10
C PHE A 446 7.80 0.79 -0.58
N ARG A 447 6.97 1.81 -0.78
CA ARG A 447 5.51 1.68 -0.95
C ARG A 447 4.98 1.96 -2.35
N GLN A 448 5.80 2.54 -3.24
CA GLN A 448 5.29 3.21 -4.44
C GLN A 448 5.15 2.38 -5.69
N HIS A 449 5.42 1.08 -5.65
CA HIS A 449 5.20 0.31 -6.84
C HIS A 449 3.70 0.22 -7.16
N ALA A 450 3.34 0.41 -8.44
CA ALA A 450 1.98 0.16 -8.91
C ALA A 450 1.54 -1.25 -8.49
N CYS A 451 0.25 -1.45 -8.18
CA CYS A 451 -0.29 -2.80 -8.02
C CYS A 451 0.05 -3.55 -9.31
N THR A 452 1.03 -4.44 -9.24
CA THR A 452 1.39 -5.28 -10.36
C THR A 452 1.60 -6.67 -9.81
N THR A 453 1.09 -7.63 -10.54
CA THR A 453 1.34 -9.05 -10.29
C THR A 453 2.44 -9.57 -11.22
N ASP A 454 3.02 -8.70 -12.05
CA ASP A 454 4.12 -9.03 -12.95
C ASP A 454 5.44 -9.12 -12.19
N VAL A 455 5.96 -10.34 -12.08
CA VAL A 455 7.19 -10.66 -11.37
C VAL A 455 8.41 -9.99 -11.98
N VAL A 456 8.42 -9.74 -13.30
CA VAL A 456 9.53 -9.04 -13.96
C VAL A 456 9.59 -7.60 -13.48
N VAL A 457 8.44 -6.94 -13.41
CA VAL A 457 8.32 -5.58 -12.88
C VAL A 457 8.72 -5.52 -11.40
N ILE A 458 8.26 -6.48 -10.59
CA ILE A 458 8.65 -6.60 -9.17
C ILE A 458 10.17 -6.79 -9.03
N LYS A 459 10.79 -7.58 -9.91
CA LYS A 459 12.24 -7.81 -9.92
C LYS A 459 13.03 -6.51 -10.16
N HIS A 460 12.62 -5.70 -11.14
CA HIS A 460 13.24 -4.40 -11.38
C HIS A 460 13.14 -3.51 -10.14
N TRP A 461 11.97 -3.49 -9.48
CA TRP A 461 11.76 -2.68 -8.28
C TRP A 461 12.65 -3.08 -7.11
N VAL A 462 12.70 -4.37 -6.79
CA VAL A 462 13.59 -4.89 -5.74
C VAL A 462 15.06 -4.64 -6.08
N THR A 463 15.44 -4.73 -7.36
CA THR A 463 16.83 -4.49 -7.81
C THR A 463 17.23 -3.02 -7.63
N LEU A 464 16.36 -2.08 -7.98
CA LEU A 464 16.58 -0.66 -7.74
C LEU A 464 16.70 -0.34 -6.24
N ILE A 465 15.77 -0.85 -5.42
CA ILE A 465 15.79 -0.63 -3.97
C ILE A 465 17.07 -1.19 -3.35
N GLU A 466 17.46 -2.41 -3.71
CA GLU A 466 18.71 -2.99 -3.23
C GLU A 466 19.89 -2.08 -3.59
N ALA A 467 20.00 -1.63 -4.84
CA ALA A 467 21.11 -0.79 -5.28
C ALA A 467 21.17 0.54 -4.51
N ILE A 468 20.03 1.17 -4.22
CA ILE A 468 19.95 2.37 -3.37
C ILE A 468 20.49 2.08 -1.97
N VAL A 469 20.08 0.98 -1.35
CA VAL A 469 20.50 0.63 0.02
C VAL A 469 21.98 0.22 0.07
N ARG A 470 22.46 -0.56 -0.92
CA ARG A 470 23.87 -0.92 -1.09
C ARG A 470 24.75 0.31 -1.28
N MET A 471 24.27 1.30 -2.05
CA MET A 471 24.99 2.56 -2.22
C MET A 471 25.04 3.34 -0.90
N ALA A 472 23.93 3.43 -0.17
CA ALA A 472 23.92 4.06 1.16
C ALA A 472 24.91 3.40 2.13
N GLU A 473 24.94 2.08 2.17
CA GLU A 473 25.88 1.28 2.96
C GLU A 473 27.34 1.51 2.55
N SER A 474 27.61 1.55 1.25
CA SER A 474 28.94 1.88 0.72
C SER A 474 29.39 3.29 1.14
N LYS A 475 28.49 4.28 1.11
CA LYS A 475 28.81 5.64 1.57
C LYS A 475 29.05 5.68 3.07
N ALA A 476 28.22 5.01 3.87
CA ALA A 476 28.37 4.96 5.33
C ALA A 476 29.72 4.37 5.77
N THR A 477 30.17 3.31 5.08
CA THR A 477 31.44 2.62 5.38
C THR A 477 32.67 3.30 4.77
N SER A 478 32.49 4.09 3.71
CA SER A 478 33.61 4.79 3.06
C SER A 478 34.22 5.84 3.99
N THR A 479 35.55 5.83 4.11
CA THR A 479 36.30 6.85 4.86
C THR A 479 36.81 7.91 3.91
N MET A 480 36.46 9.18 4.14
CA MET A 480 37.09 10.31 3.46
C MET A 480 37.82 11.20 4.45
N GLN A 481 39.09 11.48 4.15
CA GLN A 481 39.86 12.49 4.88
C GLN A 481 39.50 13.87 4.32
N ALA A 482 38.35 14.39 4.71
CA ALA A 482 37.94 15.75 4.40
C ALA A 482 38.04 16.63 5.66
N ASN A 483 38.58 17.84 5.51
CA ASN A 483 38.48 18.86 6.55
C ASN A 483 37.08 19.49 6.47
N GLY A 484 36.42 19.64 7.61
CA GLY A 484 35.07 20.22 7.66
C GLY A 484 34.24 19.66 8.79
N THR A 485 33.01 20.14 8.87
CA THR A 485 31.95 19.59 9.71
C THR A 485 31.65 18.15 9.32
N PHE A 486 30.99 17.40 10.22
CA PHE A 486 30.57 16.03 9.91
C PHE A 486 29.75 15.96 8.61
N ALA A 487 28.76 16.84 8.46
CA ALA A 487 27.91 16.90 7.28
C ALA A 487 28.69 17.13 5.97
N GLU A 488 29.68 18.04 5.97
CA GLU A 488 30.55 18.28 4.81
C GLU A 488 31.40 17.05 4.48
N ARG A 489 31.91 16.34 5.50
CA ARG A 489 32.68 15.10 5.29
C ARG A 489 31.80 14.00 4.68
N GLU A 490 30.60 13.80 5.20
CA GLU A 490 29.67 12.78 4.69
C GLU A 490 29.19 13.12 3.27
N ALA A 491 28.94 14.40 2.96
CA ALA A 491 28.56 14.84 1.63
C ALA A 491 29.71 14.77 0.60
N SER A 492 30.96 14.91 1.04
CA SER A 492 32.12 14.81 0.15
C SER A 492 32.26 13.42 -0.50
N LYS A 493 31.56 12.41 0.04
CA LYS A 493 31.49 11.06 -0.52
C LYS A 493 30.64 10.96 -1.79
N TYR A 494 29.87 12.00 -2.13
CA TYR A 494 29.01 12.05 -3.31
C TYR A 494 29.74 12.72 -4.49
N PRO A 495 29.41 12.36 -5.74
CA PRO A 495 30.07 12.93 -6.92
C PRO A 495 29.74 14.42 -7.08
N SER A 496 30.56 15.14 -7.84
CA SER A 496 30.32 16.57 -8.13
C SER A 496 29.05 16.83 -8.96
N SER A 497 28.53 15.80 -9.64
CA SER A 497 27.28 15.83 -10.39
C SER A 497 26.04 15.60 -9.51
N TRP A 498 26.17 15.64 -8.18
CA TRP A 498 25.07 15.39 -7.26
C TRP A 498 24.21 16.65 -7.02
N PRO A 499 22.86 16.55 -7.01
CA PRO A 499 22.04 15.38 -7.31
C PRO A 499 21.90 15.12 -8.82
N TYR A 500 21.44 13.93 -9.19
CA TYR A 500 21.13 13.59 -10.58
C TYR A 500 19.71 14.05 -10.94
N ASP A 501 19.57 14.63 -12.14
CA ASP A 501 18.29 15.04 -12.74
C ASP A 501 17.73 13.98 -13.71
N ASN A 502 18.54 12.97 -14.05
CA ASN A 502 18.21 11.90 -14.97
C ASN A 502 18.19 10.53 -14.26
N VAL A 503 17.10 9.76 -14.41
CA VAL A 503 16.94 8.48 -13.71
C VAL A 503 17.89 7.41 -14.23
N ARG A 504 18.23 7.42 -15.53
CA ARG A 504 19.21 6.49 -16.09
C ARG A 504 20.60 6.76 -15.51
N GLU A 505 21.01 8.02 -15.41
CA GLU A 505 22.30 8.37 -14.81
C GLU A 505 22.34 8.04 -13.31
N LEU A 506 21.25 8.29 -12.58
CA LEU A 506 21.11 7.83 -11.20
C LEU A 506 21.30 6.30 -11.12
N CYS A 507 20.62 5.52 -11.96
CA CYS A 507 20.67 4.06 -11.94
C CYS A 507 22.05 3.52 -12.35
N VAL A 508 22.58 3.92 -13.50
CA VAL A 508 23.79 3.33 -14.08
C VAL A 508 25.04 3.92 -13.45
N THR A 509 25.15 5.25 -13.41
CA THR A 509 26.38 5.94 -12.98
C THR A 509 26.52 5.95 -11.46
N PHE A 510 25.44 6.29 -10.73
CA PHE A 510 25.52 6.40 -9.29
C PHE A 510 25.27 5.08 -8.58
N LEU A 511 24.19 4.37 -8.92
CA LEU A 511 23.81 3.11 -8.25
C LEU A 511 24.56 1.89 -8.77
N GLY A 512 25.26 2.00 -9.90
CA GLY A 512 26.04 0.91 -10.49
C GLY A 512 25.19 -0.22 -11.07
N LEU A 513 23.93 0.07 -11.43
CA LEU A 513 23.09 -0.86 -12.16
C LEU A 513 23.56 -1.01 -13.61
N ASP A 514 23.18 -2.10 -14.26
CA ASP A 514 23.48 -2.29 -15.67
C ASP A 514 22.62 -1.37 -16.57
N GLU A 515 22.99 -1.33 -17.85
CA GLU A 515 22.28 -0.53 -18.85
C GLU A 515 20.82 -0.95 -19.03
N GLU A 516 20.49 -2.24 -18.86
CA GLU A 516 19.12 -2.74 -19.02
C GLU A 516 18.20 -2.14 -17.94
N GLU A 517 18.63 -2.17 -16.68
CA GLU A 517 17.93 -1.52 -15.57
C GLU A 517 17.84 0.00 -15.77
N GLY A 518 18.93 0.63 -16.23
CA GLY A 518 18.94 2.06 -16.53
C GLY A 518 17.89 2.45 -17.58
N TRP A 519 17.77 1.68 -18.66
CA TRP A 519 16.75 1.91 -19.69
C TRP A 519 15.34 1.59 -19.21
N TYR A 520 15.16 0.53 -18.42
CA TYR A 520 13.86 0.19 -17.85
C TYR A 520 13.28 1.35 -17.03
N TRP A 521 14.06 1.91 -16.11
CA TRP A 521 13.60 3.01 -15.26
C TRP A 521 13.42 4.32 -16.03
N GLN A 522 14.26 4.58 -17.03
CA GLN A 522 14.09 5.72 -17.93
C GLN A 522 12.80 5.64 -18.74
N SER A 523 12.49 4.47 -19.32
CA SER A 523 11.23 4.27 -20.03
C SER A 523 10.01 4.40 -19.12
N ARG A 524 10.11 3.97 -17.86
CA ARG A 524 9.06 4.17 -16.85
C ARG A 524 8.89 5.65 -16.52
N PHE A 525 9.99 6.39 -16.36
CA PHE A 525 9.94 7.84 -16.15
C PHE A 525 9.24 8.55 -17.32
N GLU A 526 9.63 8.24 -18.56
CA GLU A 526 9.02 8.81 -19.76
C GLU A 526 7.52 8.48 -19.88
N LEU A 527 7.11 7.30 -19.39
CA LEU A 527 5.72 6.88 -19.41
C LEU A 527 4.83 7.65 -18.41
N TYR A 528 5.36 8.01 -17.23
CA TYR A 528 4.55 8.53 -16.13
C TYR A 528 4.89 9.95 -15.68
N SER A 529 5.97 10.56 -16.17
CA SER A 529 6.38 11.93 -15.77
C SER A 529 5.27 12.95 -15.98
N ASP A 530 4.51 12.76 -17.06
CA ASP A 530 3.47 13.69 -17.53
C ASP A 530 2.06 13.32 -17.01
N ASP A 531 1.90 12.18 -16.34
CA ASP A 531 0.62 11.75 -15.74
C ASP A 531 0.31 12.52 -14.44
N ARG A 532 1.22 13.37 -13.95
CA ARG A 532 1.07 14.06 -12.67
C ARG A 532 0.27 15.36 -12.81
N PRO A 533 -0.57 15.70 -11.81
CA PRO A 533 -1.14 17.04 -11.74
C PRO A 533 -0.03 18.09 -11.77
N LEU A 534 -0.21 19.14 -12.55
CA LEU A 534 0.67 20.30 -12.53
C LEU A 534 0.60 20.91 -11.13
N ASP A 535 1.74 21.00 -10.44
CA ASP A 535 1.82 21.76 -9.19
C ASP A 535 1.69 23.24 -9.56
N ASP A 536 0.52 23.84 -9.32
CA ASP A 536 0.31 25.30 -9.47
C ASP A 536 1.16 26.11 -8.46
N ALA A 537 1.83 25.44 -7.52
CA ALA A 537 2.68 26.03 -6.49
C ALA A 537 4.14 25.53 -6.54
N VAL A 538 4.94 26.13 -7.42
CA VAL A 538 6.35 26.52 -7.23
C VAL A 538 7.38 25.43 -6.85
N ALA A 539 8.39 25.24 -7.71
CA ALA A 539 9.80 25.59 -7.44
C ALA A 539 10.70 25.00 -8.54
N GLU A 540 11.72 25.74 -8.94
CA GLU A 540 12.75 25.26 -9.87
C GLU A 540 13.33 23.90 -9.41
N PRO A 541 13.69 23.00 -10.35
CA PRO A 541 14.51 21.84 -10.00
C PRO A 541 15.80 22.29 -9.30
N ILE A 542 16.26 21.49 -8.33
CA ILE A 542 17.46 21.75 -7.49
C ILE A 542 18.69 22.03 -8.35
#